data_AF-U2EQH1-F1
#
_entry.id   AF-U2EQH1-F1
#
_cell.length_a   1.000
_cell.length_b   1.000
_cell.length_c   1.000
_cell.angle_alpha   90.00
_cell.angle_beta   90.00
_cell.angle_gamma   90.00
#
_symmetry.space_group_name_H-M   'P 1'
#
loop_
_entity.id
_entity.type
_entity.pdbx_description
1 polymer ?
#
loop_
_entity_poly.entity_id
_entity_poly.type
_entity_poly.pdbx_seq_one_letter_code
_entity_poly.pdbx_strand_id
1 'polypeptide(L)'
;MDGWGGKRELMVKEKIIMKKLKVLQITDVTGGELDFYSEQLIIALQGKHISETHYFLTDTGILIDIYKDIDEKDMNILNAIEAGAYIRSMYYVDDTMFSHHIYDFRAKGMLDGVEYGEEHGVVFELECDAIRYKRFLSLIEDKIEVDGREFIRKENAIMIIEELEVSEVVELLLKAQDYKDCGSVCYIDLENGAVDACSEDLKTSWNEILIARLDKDCTNKDIEKLKKYVQYENYRLGIEEFYNELEE
;
A
#
# COMPACT_ATOMS: atom_id res chain seq x y z
N MET A 1 -18.05 29.62 35.34
CA MET A 1 -18.58 29.43 33.98
C MET A 1 -17.39 29.19 33.10
N ASP A 2 -17.06 27.90 32.99
CA ASP A 2 -15.99 27.38 32.15
C ASP A 2 -16.41 27.44 30.68
N GLY A 3 -15.46 27.68 29.78
CA GLY A 3 -15.73 27.83 28.36
C GLY A 3 -14.47 27.89 27.51
N TRP A 4 -13.61 26.88 27.67
CA TRP A 4 -12.87 26.19 26.62
C TRP A 4 -12.41 27.06 25.43
N GLY A 5 -11.32 27.79 25.63
CA GLY A 5 -10.43 28.19 24.54
C GLY A 5 -9.67 26.97 24.03
N GLY A 6 -10.30 26.19 23.16
CA GLY A 6 -9.66 25.09 22.45
C GLY A 6 -8.54 25.63 21.56
N LYS A 7 -7.30 25.42 22.01
CA LYS A 7 -6.13 25.49 21.13
C LYS A 7 -6.37 24.46 20.02
N ARG A 8 -6.57 24.91 18.79
CA ARG A 8 -6.31 24.07 17.61
C ARG A 8 -4.81 23.82 17.62
N GLU A 9 -4.40 22.67 18.16
CA GLU A 9 -3.08 22.13 17.87
C GLU A 9 -3.04 21.93 16.36
N LEU A 10 -2.28 22.79 15.68
CA LEU A 10 -1.81 22.53 14.33
C LEU A 10 -0.93 21.29 14.43
N MET A 11 -1.50 20.12 14.16
CA MET A 11 -0.72 18.92 13.90
C MET A 11 0.22 19.25 12.74
N VAL A 12 1.50 19.34 13.05
CA VAL A 12 2.55 19.38 12.04
C VAL A 12 2.45 18.03 11.34
N LYS A 13 1.89 18.00 10.12
CA LYS A 13 1.85 16.78 9.31
C LYS A 13 3.29 16.29 9.15
N GLU A 14 3.62 15.16 9.77
CA GLU A 14 4.92 14.56 9.60
C GLU A 14 5.03 14.10 8.15
N LYS A 15 6.09 14.52 7.47
CA LYS A 15 6.31 14.16 6.07
C LYS A 15 6.55 12.66 6.00
N ILE A 16 5.69 11.91 5.29
CA ILE A 16 5.88 10.48 5.03
C ILE A 16 7.33 10.21 4.56
N ILE A 17 8.09 9.47 5.36
CA ILE A 17 9.51 9.17 5.10
C ILE A 17 9.59 7.79 4.46
N MET A 18 10.48 7.65 3.48
CA MET A 18 10.85 6.36 2.91
C MET A 18 12.34 6.18 3.10
N LYS A 19 12.76 4.98 3.54
CA LYS A 19 14.16 4.63 3.80
C LYS A 19 14.47 3.30 3.15
N LYS A 20 15.65 3.18 2.55
CA LYS A 20 16.22 1.88 2.19
C LYS A 20 16.99 1.37 3.41
N LEU A 21 16.65 0.18 3.87
CA LEU A 21 17.23 -0.43 5.06
C LEU A 21 17.75 -1.83 4.76
N LYS A 22 18.85 -2.21 5.41
CA LYS A 22 19.26 -3.62 5.50
C LYS A 22 18.52 -4.27 6.66
N VAL A 23 17.86 -5.38 6.33
CA VAL A 23 17.08 -6.18 7.29
C VAL A 23 17.65 -7.59 7.34
N LEU A 24 17.34 -8.32 8.41
CA LEU A 24 17.68 -9.73 8.56
C LEU A 24 16.42 -10.55 8.28
N GLN A 25 16.40 -11.27 7.17
CA GLN A 25 15.37 -12.25 6.89
C GLN A 25 15.64 -13.52 7.70
N ILE A 26 14.72 -13.83 8.59
CA ILE A 26 14.68 -15.08 9.34
C ILE A 26 13.89 -16.09 8.50
N THR A 27 14.43 -17.31 8.36
CA THR A 27 13.90 -18.35 7.45
C THR A 27 13.30 -19.54 8.17
N ASP A 28 13.55 -19.67 9.47
CA ASP A 28 13.06 -20.75 10.34
C ASP A 28 11.94 -20.28 11.29
N VAL A 29 11.33 -19.12 11.02
CA VAL A 29 10.20 -18.62 11.81
C VAL A 29 9.04 -19.59 11.72
N THR A 30 8.63 -20.09 12.87
CA THR A 30 7.40 -20.86 13.05
C THR A 30 6.58 -20.22 14.17
N GLY A 31 5.30 -19.96 13.96
CA GLY A 31 4.46 -19.21 14.90
C GLY A 31 3.71 -18.05 14.24
N GLY A 32 3.22 -17.11 15.04
CA GLY A 32 2.42 -15.95 14.62
C GLY A 32 2.24 -14.94 15.77
N GLU A 33 1.26 -14.03 15.64
CA GLU A 33 0.96 -12.81 16.44
C GLU A 33 1.38 -12.71 17.93
N LEU A 34 1.59 -13.82 18.65
CA LEU A 34 1.93 -13.83 20.08
C LEU A 34 3.19 -14.62 20.45
N ASP A 35 3.61 -15.59 19.65
CA ASP A 35 4.77 -16.46 19.94
C ASP A 35 5.47 -16.85 18.64
N PHE A 36 6.71 -16.40 18.49
CA PHE A 36 7.60 -16.79 17.40
C PHE A 36 8.66 -17.78 17.92
N TYR A 37 8.74 -18.95 17.30
CA TYR A 37 9.79 -19.92 17.52
C TYR A 37 10.74 -19.90 16.33
N SER A 38 11.95 -19.40 16.57
CA SER A 38 13.05 -19.40 15.60
C SER A 38 14.37 -19.42 16.35
N GLU A 39 15.25 -20.35 15.97
CA GLU A 39 16.60 -20.41 16.52
C GLU A 39 17.41 -19.19 16.05
N GLN A 40 17.26 -18.81 14.78
CA GLN A 40 17.90 -17.64 14.19
C GLN A 40 17.50 -16.34 14.91
N LEU A 41 16.22 -16.17 15.26
CA LEU A 41 15.73 -15.01 16.02
C LEU A 41 16.28 -14.99 17.45
N ILE A 42 16.27 -16.14 18.14
CA ILE A 42 16.85 -16.25 19.50
C ILE A 42 18.34 -15.88 19.47
N ILE A 43 19.08 -16.36 18.47
CA ILE A 43 20.49 -16.02 18.28
C ILE A 43 20.63 -14.51 18.06
N ALA A 44 19.90 -13.94 17.09
CA ALA A 44 19.98 -12.52 16.74
C ALA A 44 19.67 -11.60 17.93
N LEU A 45 18.67 -11.95 18.75
CA LEU A 45 18.25 -11.19 19.92
C LEU A 45 19.04 -11.51 21.20
N GLN A 46 20.01 -12.42 21.16
CA GLN A 46 20.74 -12.91 22.34
C GLN A 46 19.81 -13.50 23.43
N GLY A 47 18.73 -14.16 23.01
CA GLY A 47 17.71 -14.69 23.91
C GLY A 47 16.85 -13.64 24.61
N LYS A 48 16.96 -12.35 24.25
CA LYS A 48 16.04 -11.31 24.72
C LYS A 48 14.71 -11.40 23.99
N HIS A 49 13.66 -10.99 24.67
CA HIS A 49 12.37 -10.78 24.02
C HIS A 49 12.43 -9.55 23.11
N ILE A 50 11.66 -9.53 22.02
CA ILE A 50 11.70 -8.43 21.03
C ILE A 50 11.39 -7.05 21.66
N SER A 51 10.47 -6.99 22.65
CA SER A 51 10.17 -5.76 23.43
C SER A 51 11.35 -5.19 24.22
N GLU A 52 12.36 -6.00 24.49
CA GLU A 52 13.58 -5.58 25.20
C GLU A 52 14.64 -5.06 24.23
N THR A 53 14.30 -4.97 22.94
CA THR A 53 15.18 -4.55 21.87
C THR A 53 14.61 -3.35 21.12
N HIS A 54 15.37 -2.85 20.15
CA HIS A 54 14.96 -1.78 19.23
C HIS A 54 14.51 -2.34 17.87
N TYR A 55 14.44 -3.67 17.75
CA TYR A 55 14.04 -4.34 16.54
C TYR A 55 12.53 -4.55 16.51
N PHE A 56 12.00 -4.62 15.29
CA PHE A 56 10.66 -5.07 14.96
C PHE A 56 10.78 -6.37 14.19
N LEU A 57 9.81 -7.26 14.36
CA LEU A 57 9.71 -8.50 13.62
C LEU A 57 8.38 -8.48 12.88
N THR A 58 8.42 -8.57 11.57
CA THR A 58 7.21 -8.66 10.75
C THR A 58 6.70 -10.11 10.69
N ASP A 59 5.46 -10.31 10.25
CA ASP A 59 4.82 -11.63 10.17
C ASP A 59 5.55 -12.59 9.21
N THR A 60 6.17 -12.05 8.16
CA THR A 60 6.98 -12.81 7.21
C THR A 60 8.41 -13.06 7.68
N GLY A 61 8.71 -12.77 8.95
CA GLY A 61 10.01 -13.07 9.57
C GLY A 61 11.11 -12.08 9.23
N ILE A 62 10.77 -10.82 9.00
CA ILE A 62 11.76 -9.78 8.72
C ILE A 62 12.08 -9.06 10.03
N LEU A 63 13.32 -9.24 10.51
CA LEU A 63 13.83 -8.48 11.63
C LEU A 63 14.44 -7.16 11.13
N ILE A 64 13.90 -6.04 11.60
CA ILE A 64 14.22 -4.69 11.12
C ILE A 64 14.45 -3.71 12.28
N ASP A 65 15.38 -2.79 12.10
CA ASP A 65 15.45 -1.54 12.88
C ASP A 65 15.06 -0.39 11.93
N ILE A 66 14.02 0.36 12.27
CA ILE A 66 13.48 1.45 11.42
C ILE A 66 14.31 2.75 11.48
N TYR A 67 15.27 2.83 12.40
CA TYR A 67 16.17 3.96 12.61
C TYR A 67 17.56 3.76 11.99
N LYS A 68 18.04 2.53 11.88
CA LYS A 68 19.37 2.19 11.32
C LYS A 68 19.36 0.81 10.62
N ASP A 69 20.36 0.56 9.78
CA ASP A 69 20.59 -0.75 9.19
C ASP A 69 20.91 -1.81 10.26
N ILE A 70 20.54 -3.07 9.99
CA ILE A 70 21.10 -4.22 10.71
C ILE A 70 22.64 -4.20 10.57
N ASP A 71 23.33 -4.30 11.71
CA ASP A 71 24.79 -4.32 11.74
C ASP A 71 25.33 -5.71 11.39
N GLU A 72 25.83 -5.85 10.17
CA GLU A 72 26.46 -7.09 9.67
C GLU A 72 27.77 -7.45 10.41
N LYS A 73 28.29 -6.58 11.27
CA LYS A 73 29.45 -6.87 12.12
C LYS A 73 29.07 -7.30 13.52
N ASP A 74 27.80 -7.23 13.89
CA ASP A 74 27.32 -7.76 15.17
C ASP A 74 27.46 -9.29 15.14
N MET A 75 28.17 -9.83 16.14
CA MET A 75 28.43 -11.26 16.25
C MET A 75 27.15 -12.10 16.29
N ASN A 76 26.06 -11.58 16.85
CA ASN A 76 24.79 -12.32 16.91
C ASN A 76 24.10 -12.36 15.55
N ILE A 77 24.18 -11.26 14.80
CA ILE A 77 23.67 -11.21 13.43
C ILE A 77 24.48 -12.16 12.55
N LEU A 78 25.80 -12.17 12.68
CA LEU A 78 26.67 -13.12 11.98
C LEU A 78 26.31 -14.58 12.32
N ASN A 79 26.13 -14.89 13.61
CA ASN A 79 25.74 -16.24 14.04
C ASN A 79 24.34 -16.63 13.53
N ALA A 80 23.38 -15.70 13.48
CA ALA A 80 22.05 -15.95 12.92
C ALA A 80 22.14 -16.23 11.40
N ILE A 81 23.03 -15.54 10.68
CA ILE A 81 23.32 -15.80 9.27
C ILE A 81 23.94 -17.19 9.09
N GLU A 82 24.89 -17.58 9.95
CA GLU A 82 25.45 -18.94 9.97
C GLU A 82 24.38 -20.02 10.22
N ALA A 83 23.34 -19.68 10.99
CA ALA A 83 22.17 -20.53 11.25
C ALA A 83 21.10 -20.50 10.13
N GLY A 84 21.33 -19.75 9.04
CA GLY A 84 20.49 -19.76 7.84
C GLY A 84 19.63 -18.51 7.61
N ALA A 85 19.75 -17.48 8.46
CA ALA A 85 19.20 -16.17 8.16
C ALA A 85 20.02 -15.49 7.04
N TYR A 86 19.47 -14.44 6.42
CA TYR A 86 20.24 -13.68 5.44
C TYR A 86 19.88 -12.19 5.44
N ILE A 87 20.86 -11.38 5.05
CA ILE A 87 20.67 -9.94 4.91
C ILE A 87 20.10 -9.63 3.53
N ARG A 88 19.08 -8.79 3.50
CA ARG A 88 18.55 -8.21 2.25
C ARG A 88 18.27 -6.73 2.43
N SER A 89 18.27 -5.98 1.32
CA SER A 89 17.77 -4.61 1.33
C SER A 89 16.27 -4.60 1.13
N MET A 90 15.57 -3.78 1.91
CA MET A 90 14.14 -3.51 1.78
C MET A 90 13.89 -2.01 1.88
N TYR A 91 12.66 -1.60 1.57
CA TYR A 91 12.25 -0.21 1.52
C TYR A 91 11.12 0.02 2.51
N TYR A 92 11.43 0.72 3.59
CA TYR A 92 10.49 1.04 4.65
C TYR A 92 9.81 2.39 4.38
N VAL A 93 8.51 2.47 4.60
CA VAL A 93 7.70 3.70 4.53
C VAL A 93 7.00 3.90 5.87
N ASP A 94 7.21 5.07 6.49
CA ASP A 94 6.53 5.44 7.74
C ASP A 94 5.02 5.56 7.49
N ASP A 95 4.23 4.84 8.29
CA ASP A 95 2.78 4.83 8.24
C ASP A 95 2.21 4.26 9.55
N THR A 96 1.81 5.13 10.46
CA THR A 96 1.30 4.75 11.78
C THR A 96 -0.17 4.31 11.77
N MET A 97 -0.77 4.21 10.57
CA MET A 97 -2.14 3.76 10.33
C MET A 97 -2.18 2.82 9.12
N PHE A 98 -1.09 2.08 8.89
CA PHE A 98 -0.99 1.18 7.74
C PHE A 98 -2.13 0.18 7.69
N SER A 99 -2.68 -0.27 8.81
CA SER A 99 -3.82 -1.21 8.79
C SER A 99 -5.06 -0.66 8.06
N HIS A 100 -5.19 0.66 7.95
CA HIS A 100 -6.23 1.33 7.18
C HIS A 100 -5.89 1.51 5.69
N HIS A 101 -4.62 1.32 5.32
CA HIS A 101 -4.08 1.71 4.02
C HIS A 101 -3.62 0.51 3.19
N ILE A 102 -3.03 -0.53 3.81
CA ILE A 102 -2.41 -1.63 3.04
C ILE A 102 -3.42 -2.41 2.21
N TYR A 103 -4.68 -2.50 2.68
CA TYR A 103 -5.73 -3.25 1.98
C TYR A 103 -6.12 -2.60 0.66
N ASP A 104 -5.96 -1.28 0.56
CA ASP A 104 -6.22 -0.49 -0.64
C ASP A 104 -5.00 -0.40 -1.57
N PHE A 105 -3.84 -0.93 -1.14
CA PHE A 105 -2.61 -0.89 -1.89
C PHE A 105 -2.18 -2.26 -2.44
N ARG A 106 -1.96 -2.32 -3.76
CA ARG A 106 -1.47 -3.53 -4.43
C ARG A 106 0.00 -3.41 -4.81
N ALA A 107 0.87 -4.02 -4.00
CA ALA A 107 2.28 -4.19 -4.36
C ALA A 107 2.48 -5.28 -5.42
N LYS A 108 3.51 -5.10 -6.27
CA LYS A 108 3.97 -6.13 -7.21
C LYS A 108 4.87 -7.15 -6.52
N GLY A 109 5.69 -6.70 -5.59
CA GLY A 109 6.54 -7.53 -4.74
C GLY A 109 5.92 -7.79 -3.37
N MET A 110 6.69 -8.44 -2.50
CA MET A 110 6.30 -8.62 -1.10
C MET A 110 6.23 -7.27 -0.38
N LEU A 111 5.17 -7.08 0.42
CA LEU A 111 5.06 -6.04 1.44
C LEU A 111 4.76 -6.70 2.78
N ASP A 112 5.12 -6.05 3.88
CA ASP A 112 4.75 -6.51 5.23
C ASP A 112 4.62 -5.34 6.22
N GLY A 113 3.71 -5.49 7.19
CA GLY A 113 3.49 -4.52 8.25
C GLY A 113 4.61 -4.54 9.28
N VAL A 114 4.99 -3.36 9.78
CA VAL A 114 5.96 -3.21 10.87
C VAL A 114 5.21 -2.69 12.09
N GLU A 115 4.96 -3.57 13.04
CA GLU A 115 4.25 -3.25 14.28
C GLU A 115 4.89 -3.91 15.50
N TYR A 116 4.70 -3.29 16.66
CA TYR A 116 4.93 -3.93 17.95
C TYR A 116 4.02 -3.31 19.01
N GLY A 117 2.76 -3.75 19.05
CA GLY A 117 1.70 -3.14 19.87
C GLY A 117 1.13 -1.84 19.27
N GLU A 118 1.95 -1.09 18.55
CA GLU A 118 1.55 0.06 17.73
C GLU A 118 2.10 -0.11 16.30
N GLU A 119 1.40 0.51 15.34
CA GLU A 119 1.78 0.52 13.92
C GLU A 119 2.89 1.54 13.67
N HIS A 120 3.93 1.15 12.93
CA HIS A 120 5.06 2.03 12.60
C HIS A 120 5.17 2.30 11.10
N GLY A 121 4.91 1.31 10.26
CA GLY A 121 4.97 1.49 8.81
C GLY A 121 4.92 0.18 8.05
N VAL A 122 5.32 0.24 6.78
CA VAL A 122 5.29 -0.92 5.87
C VAL A 122 6.66 -1.08 5.23
N VAL A 123 7.14 -2.32 5.15
CA VAL A 123 8.35 -2.69 4.39
C VAL A 123 7.97 -3.28 3.04
N PHE A 124 8.73 -2.90 2.01
CA PHE A 124 8.56 -3.39 0.65
C PHE A 124 9.85 -4.03 0.15
N GLU A 125 9.69 -5.12 -0.59
CA GLU A 125 10.79 -5.74 -1.35
C GLU A 125 11.26 -4.84 -2.49
N LEU A 126 10.33 -4.21 -3.21
CA LEU A 126 10.62 -3.42 -4.39
C LEU A 126 10.57 -1.92 -4.10
N GLU A 127 11.56 -1.19 -4.61
CA GLU A 127 11.63 0.27 -4.48
C GLU A 127 10.43 0.97 -5.13
N CYS A 128 10.01 0.47 -6.29
CA CYS A 128 8.88 1.03 -7.02
C CYS A 128 7.57 0.92 -6.24
N ASP A 129 7.36 -0.19 -5.51
CA ASP A 129 6.17 -0.35 -4.68
C ASP A 129 6.21 0.60 -3.48
N ALA A 130 7.35 0.74 -2.80
CA ALA A 130 7.49 1.73 -1.71
C ALA A 130 7.26 3.17 -2.18
N ILE A 131 7.74 3.54 -3.38
CA ILE A 131 7.50 4.87 -3.96
C ILE A 131 6.00 5.07 -4.24
N ARG A 132 5.34 4.05 -4.82
CA ARG A 132 3.89 4.08 -5.08
C ARG A 132 3.10 4.18 -3.79
N TYR A 133 3.46 3.41 -2.76
CA TYR A 133 2.79 3.43 -1.46
C TYR A 133 2.94 4.79 -0.77
N LYS A 134 4.17 5.33 -0.73
CA LYS A 134 4.41 6.67 -0.18
C LYS A 134 3.58 7.75 -0.89
N ARG A 135 3.42 7.64 -2.22
CA ARG A 135 2.56 8.54 -2.97
C ARG A 135 1.11 8.34 -2.57
N PHE A 136 0.62 7.10 -2.56
CA PHE A 136 -0.73 6.75 -2.09
C PHE A 136 -1.05 7.38 -0.74
N LEU A 137 -0.15 7.25 0.25
CA LEU A 137 -0.28 7.90 1.56
C LEU A 137 -0.39 9.43 1.48
N SER A 138 0.40 10.05 0.59
CA SER A 138 0.33 11.51 0.38
C SER A 138 -1.00 11.94 -0.24
N LEU A 139 -1.64 11.07 -1.04
CA LEU A 139 -2.91 11.32 -1.71
C LEU A 139 -4.07 11.28 -0.71
N ILE A 140 -4.07 10.31 0.20
CA ILE A 140 -5.09 10.17 1.25
C ILE A 140 -4.95 11.20 2.37
N GLU A 141 -3.76 11.76 2.60
CA GLU A 141 -3.56 12.84 3.56
C GLU A 141 -4.01 14.22 3.01
N ASP A 142 -4.06 14.39 1.69
CA ASP A 142 -4.41 15.64 1.00
C ASP A 142 -5.80 15.54 0.37
N LYS A 143 -6.79 15.22 1.21
CA LYS A 143 -8.19 15.23 0.83
C LYS A 143 -8.83 16.62 0.93
N ILE A 144 -9.90 16.80 0.18
CA ILE A 144 -10.81 17.93 0.25
C ILE A 144 -12.15 17.46 0.83
N GLU A 145 -12.80 18.31 1.62
CA GLU A 145 -14.13 18.04 2.14
C GLU A 145 -15.17 18.70 1.23
N VAL A 146 -16.13 17.93 0.71
CA VAL A 146 -17.28 18.39 -0.07
C VAL A 146 -18.54 17.76 0.53
N ASP A 147 -19.48 18.61 0.97
CA ASP A 147 -20.74 18.19 1.61
C ASP A 147 -20.59 17.15 2.73
N GLY A 148 -19.54 17.28 3.55
CA GLY A 148 -19.26 16.41 4.69
C GLY A 148 -18.64 15.05 4.30
N ARG A 149 -18.16 14.91 3.07
CA ARG A 149 -17.41 13.75 2.59
C ARG A 149 -16.01 14.17 2.13
N GLU A 150 -15.04 13.28 2.31
CA GLU A 150 -13.65 13.54 1.93
C GLU A 150 -13.31 12.85 0.60
N PHE A 151 -12.73 13.61 -0.33
CA PHE A 151 -12.25 13.12 -1.61
C PHE A 151 -10.78 13.47 -1.79
N ILE A 152 -10.03 12.66 -2.52
CA ILE A 152 -8.71 13.09 -3.02
C ILE A 152 -8.87 14.35 -3.87
N ARG A 153 -7.77 15.07 -4.16
CA ARG A 153 -7.83 16.19 -5.10
C ARG A 153 -7.95 15.73 -6.55
N LYS A 154 -8.46 16.60 -7.41
CA LYS A 154 -8.52 16.42 -8.86
C LYS A 154 -7.15 16.10 -9.46
N GLU A 155 -6.12 16.85 -9.09
CA GLU A 155 -4.75 16.69 -9.59
C GLU A 155 -4.17 15.33 -9.17
N ASN A 156 -4.54 14.88 -7.97
CA ASN A 156 -4.14 13.60 -7.40
C ASN A 156 -4.80 12.43 -8.17
N ALA A 157 -6.09 12.54 -8.49
CA ALA A 157 -6.79 11.56 -9.33
C ALA A 157 -6.17 11.45 -10.74
N ILE A 158 -5.84 12.58 -11.36
CA ILE A 158 -5.19 12.61 -12.69
C ILE A 158 -3.83 11.91 -12.62
N MET A 159 -3.01 12.23 -11.62
CA MET A 159 -1.68 11.64 -11.43
C MET A 159 -1.75 10.11 -11.24
N ILE A 160 -2.71 9.60 -10.47
CA ILE A 160 -2.92 8.15 -10.29
C ILE A 160 -3.18 7.48 -11.65
N ILE A 161 -4.07 8.08 -12.46
CA ILE A 161 -4.38 7.54 -13.79
C ILE A 161 -3.15 7.57 -14.69
N GLU A 162 -2.42 8.69 -14.76
CA GLU A 162 -1.23 8.85 -15.62
C GLU A 162 -0.11 7.84 -15.30
N GLU A 163 0.02 7.43 -14.03
CA GLU A 163 1.04 6.48 -13.59
C GLU A 163 0.59 5.02 -13.66
N LEU A 164 -0.70 4.77 -13.89
CA LEU A 164 -1.28 3.44 -13.90
C LEU A 164 -0.76 2.63 -15.09
N GLU A 165 -0.19 1.45 -14.80
CA GLU A 165 0.26 0.55 -15.85
C GLU A 165 -0.91 -0.22 -16.45
N VAL A 166 -0.97 -0.26 -17.79
CA VAL A 166 -2.01 -0.98 -18.50
C VAL A 166 -2.08 -2.46 -18.12
N SER A 167 -0.92 -3.09 -17.84
CA SER A 167 -0.87 -4.47 -17.38
C SER A 167 -1.58 -4.68 -16.04
N GLU A 168 -1.49 -3.71 -15.14
CA GLU A 168 -2.16 -3.76 -13.83
C GLU A 168 -3.68 -3.67 -13.99
N VAL A 169 -4.16 -2.75 -14.83
CA VAL A 169 -5.59 -2.63 -15.19
C VAL A 169 -6.14 -3.93 -15.77
N VAL A 170 -5.40 -4.54 -16.70
CA VAL A 170 -5.82 -5.80 -17.32
C VAL A 170 -5.86 -6.94 -16.29
N GLU A 171 -4.89 -7.01 -15.39
CA GLU A 171 -4.88 -8.03 -14.35
C GLU A 171 -6.06 -7.88 -13.37
N LEU A 172 -6.37 -6.65 -12.96
CA LEU A 172 -7.51 -6.33 -12.11
C LEU A 172 -8.84 -6.76 -12.76
N LEU A 173 -9.04 -6.37 -14.03
CA LEU A 173 -10.24 -6.75 -14.79
C LEU A 173 -10.38 -8.27 -14.88
N LEU A 174 -9.32 -8.99 -15.26
CA LEU A 174 -9.37 -10.45 -15.40
C LEU A 174 -9.62 -11.18 -14.07
N LYS A 175 -9.14 -10.64 -12.95
CA LYS A 175 -9.41 -11.17 -11.61
C LYS A 175 -10.86 -10.95 -11.17
N ALA A 176 -11.44 -9.82 -11.53
CA ALA A 176 -12.82 -9.46 -11.19
C ALA A 176 -13.87 -10.05 -12.16
N GLN A 177 -13.45 -10.56 -13.31
CA GLN A 177 -14.34 -11.03 -14.36
C GLN A 177 -15.10 -12.30 -13.96
N ASP A 178 -16.43 -12.23 -14.03
CA ASP A 178 -17.30 -13.40 -13.96
C ASP A 178 -17.76 -13.82 -15.35
N TYR A 179 -16.97 -14.68 -15.99
CA TYR A 179 -17.24 -15.20 -17.35
C TYR A 179 -18.61 -15.86 -17.53
N LYS A 180 -19.33 -16.20 -16.45
CA LYS A 180 -20.66 -16.83 -16.57
C LYS A 180 -21.77 -15.81 -16.71
N ASP A 181 -21.68 -14.69 -15.99
CA ASP A 181 -22.82 -13.83 -15.73
C ASP A 181 -22.60 -12.38 -16.19
N CYS A 182 -21.40 -11.80 -16.05
CA CYS A 182 -21.15 -10.37 -16.36
C CYS A 182 -19.68 -10.01 -16.67
N GLY A 183 -19.48 -8.83 -17.27
CA GLY A 183 -18.14 -8.28 -17.50
C GLY A 183 -17.47 -7.81 -16.20
N SER A 184 -16.36 -7.10 -16.34
CA SER A 184 -15.69 -6.43 -15.23
C SER A 184 -15.41 -4.97 -15.55
N VAL A 185 -15.40 -4.13 -14.51
CA VAL A 185 -15.02 -2.73 -14.59
C VAL A 185 -13.84 -2.45 -13.67
N CYS A 186 -12.94 -1.59 -14.10
CA CYS A 186 -11.83 -1.08 -13.33
C CYS A 186 -12.04 0.42 -13.14
N TYR A 187 -11.88 0.92 -11.93
CA TYR A 187 -12.19 2.29 -11.57
C TYR A 187 -11.18 2.82 -10.54
N ILE A 188 -11.16 4.14 -10.38
CA ILE A 188 -10.54 4.81 -9.24
C ILE A 188 -11.64 5.24 -8.27
N ASP A 189 -11.51 4.88 -7.00
CA ASP A 189 -12.35 5.40 -5.92
C ASP A 189 -11.78 6.75 -5.46
N LEU A 190 -12.59 7.80 -5.52
CA LEU A 190 -12.15 9.13 -5.17
C LEU A 190 -12.11 9.37 -3.66
N GLU A 191 -12.72 8.53 -2.83
CA GLU A 191 -12.66 8.68 -1.36
C GLU A 191 -11.26 8.34 -0.81
N ASN A 192 -10.58 7.37 -1.41
CA ASN A 192 -9.25 6.90 -0.97
C ASN A 192 -8.17 6.89 -2.07
N GLY A 193 -8.52 7.14 -3.33
CA GLY A 193 -7.60 7.07 -4.46
C GLY A 193 -7.18 5.65 -4.85
N ALA A 194 -7.87 4.63 -4.33
CA ALA A 194 -7.60 3.24 -4.68
C ALA A 194 -8.03 2.95 -6.12
N VAL A 195 -7.24 2.13 -6.82
CA VAL A 195 -7.61 1.58 -8.13
C VAL A 195 -8.03 0.13 -7.93
N ASP A 196 -9.29 -0.18 -8.22
CA ASP A 196 -9.83 -1.52 -8.04
C ASP A 196 -10.68 -1.97 -9.24
N ALA A 197 -11.15 -3.21 -9.18
CA ALA A 197 -12.07 -3.75 -10.17
C ALA A 197 -13.17 -4.59 -9.53
N CYS A 198 -14.37 -4.51 -10.11
CA CYS A 198 -15.52 -5.29 -9.70
C CYS A 198 -16.28 -5.85 -10.91
N SER A 199 -17.20 -6.77 -10.65
CA SER A 199 -18.13 -7.28 -11.67
C SER A 199 -19.05 -6.16 -12.15
N GLU A 200 -19.30 -6.06 -13.46
CA GLU A 200 -20.06 -4.97 -14.10
C GLU A 200 -21.49 -4.80 -13.57
N ASP A 201 -22.07 -5.84 -12.96
CA ASP A 201 -23.40 -5.78 -12.35
C ASP A 201 -23.48 -4.84 -11.12
N LEU A 202 -22.34 -4.56 -10.49
CA LEU A 202 -22.21 -3.50 -9.50
C LEU A 202 -22.09 -2.19 -10.27
N LYS A 203 -23.15 -1.38 -10.24
CA LYS A 203 -23.05 0.01 -10.69
C LYS A 203 -21.91 0.66 -9.93
N THR A 204 -20.95 1.20 -10.67
CA THR A 204 -19.92 2.05 -10.08
C THR A 204 -20.61 3.13 -9.25
N SER A 205 -20.13 3.33 -8.02
CA SER A 205 -20.68 4.36 -7.15
C SER A 205 -20.41 5.75 -7.73
N TRP A 206 -21.13 6.75 -7.26
CA TRP A 206 -21.05 8.11 -7.82
C TRP A 206 -19.67 8.76 -7.58
N ASN A 207 -18.90 8.27 -6.60
CA ASN A 207 -17.53 8.68 -6.27
C ASN A 207 -16.45 7.84 -6.98
N GLU A 208 -16.83 7.04 -7.98
CA GLU A 208 -15.90 6.22 -8.75
C GLU A 208 -15.77 6.72 -10.18
N ILE A 209 -14.55 6.78 -10.69
CA ILE A 209 -14.28 7.10 -12.09
C ILE A 209 -13.85 5.85 -12.83
N LEU A 210 -14.64 5.48 -13.83
CA LEU A 210 -14.37 4.33 -14.68
C LEU A 210 -13.07 4.52 -15.48
N ILE A 211 -12.14 3.59 -15.29
CA ILE A 211 -10.89 3.51 -16.05
C ILE A 211 -11.07 2.53 -17.21
N ALA A 212 -11.57 1.33 -16.99
CA ALA A 212 -11.67 0.37 -18.08
C ALA A 212 -12.81 -0.61 -17.86
N ARG A 213 -13.24 -1.24 -18.95
CA ARG A 213 -14.26 -2.28 -18.94
C ARG A 213 -13.81 -3.44 -19.80
N LEU A 214 -14.11 -4.64 -19.34
CA LEU A 214 -13.98 -5.87 -20.09
C LEU A 214 -15.36 -6.53 -20.15
N ASP A 215 -15.87 -6.70 -21.36
CA ASP A 215 -17.17 -7.34 -21.60
C ASP A 215 -17.11 -8.84 -21.23
N LYS A 216 -18.24 -9.43 -20.84
CA LYS A 216 -18.35 -10.87 -20.59
C LYS A 216 -17.94 -11.71 -21.80
N ASP A 217 -18.21 -11.22 -23.01
CA ASP A 217 -17.93 -11.91 -24.27
C ASP A 217 -16.53 -11.58 -24.82
N CYS A 218 -15.64 -11.02 -24.00
CA CYS A 218 -14.32 -10.60 -24.45
C CYS A 218 -13.49 -11.77 -25.02
N THR A 219 -12.74 -11.50 -26.08
CA THR A 219 -11.79 -12.47 -26.65
C THR A 219 -10.36 -12.11 -26.26
N ASN A 220 -9.43 -13.06 -26.41
CA ASN A 220 -7.99 -12.79 -26.27
C ASN A 220 -7.52 -11.61 -27.15
N LYS A 221 -8.17 -11.38 -28.30
CA LYS A 221 -7.87 -10.26 -29.18
C LYS A 221 -8.28 -8.91 -28.58
N ASP A 222 -9.32 -8.89 -27.76
CA ASP A 222 -9.80 -7.68 -27.09
C ASP A 222 -8.95 -7.34 -25.88
N ILE A 223 -8.46 -8.36 -25.15
CA ILE A 223 -7.42 -8.19 -24.13
C ILE A 223 -6.15 -7.58 -24.74
N GLU A 224 -5.70 -8.08 -25.90
CA GLU A 224 -4.53 -7.54 -26.60
C GLU A 224 -4.74 -6.11 -27.16
N LYS A 225 -5.99 -5.69 -27.38
CA LYS A 225 -6.31 -4.29 -27.71
C LYS A 225 -6.33 -3.40 -26.47
N LEU A 226 -6.92 -3.86 -25.37
CA LEU A 226 -6.90 -3.14 -24.08
C LEU A 226 -5.47 -2.86 -23.63
N LYS A 227 -4.57 -3.85 -23.78
CA LYS A 227 -3.12 -3.68 -23.55
C LYS A 227 -2.47 -2.55 -24.34
N LYS A 228 -3.10 -2.10 -25.43
CA LYS A 228 -2.60 -1.04 -26.32
C LYS A 228 -3.38 0.27 -26.20
N TYR A 229 -4.58 0.22 -25.62
CA TYR A 229 -5.56 1.31 -25.63
C TYR A 229 -6.28 1.39 -24.29
N VAL A 230 -5.58 1.90 -23.28
CA VAL A 230 -6.20 2.59 -22.14
C VAL A 230 -6.06 4.07 -22.46
N GLN A 231 -7.18 4.74 -22.75
CA GLN A 231 -7.18 6.10 -23.32
C GLN A 231 -7.20 7.15 -22.20
N TYR A 232 -6.01 7.52 -21.73
CA TYR A 232 -5.76 8.52 -20.67
C TYR A 232 -6.62 9.79 -20.79
N GLU A 233 -6.80 10.33 -22.01
CA GLU A 233 -7.56 11.59 -22.24
C GLU A 233 -9.04 11.49 -21.87
N ASN A 234 -9.70 10.34 -22.08
CA ASN A 234 -11.11 10.21 -21.74
C ASN A 234 -11.33 10.15 -20.23
N TYR A 235 -10.40 9.59 -19.46
CA TYR A 235 -10.51 9.53 -18.00
C TYR A 235 -10.24 10.88 -17.36
N ARG A 236 -9.29 11.63 -17.92
CA ARG A 236 -9.04 13.00 -17.49
C ARG A 236 -10.29 13.87 -17.64
N LEU A 237 -11.01 13.76 -18.76
CA LEU A 237 -12.27 14.46 -18.96
C LEU A 237 -13.34 14.04 -17.93
N GLY A 238 -13.47 12.73 -17.64
CA GLY A 238 -14.38 12.25 -16.60
C GLY A 238 -14.05 12.78 -15.19
N ILE A 239 -12.75 12.87 -14.85
CA ILE A 239 -12.30 13.55 -13.63
C ILE A 239 -12.70 15.03 -13.67
N GLU A 240 -12.41 15.72 -14.77
CA GLU A 240 -12.73 17.15 -14.90
C GLU A 240 -14.23 17.42 -14.72
N GLU A 241 -15.09 16.58 -15.30
CA GLU A 241 -16.55 16.66 -15.16
C GLU A 241 -17.00 16.45 -13.71
N PHE A 242 -16.56 15.39 -13.04
CA PHE A 242 -16.93 15.10 -11.65
C PHE A 242 -16.63 16.28 -10.70
N TYR A 243 -15.43 16.85 -10.78
CA TYR A 243 -15.07 17.97 -9.89
C TYR A 243 -15.79 19.27 -10.25
N ASN A 244 -16.16 19.50 -11.51
CA ASN A 244 -16.98 20.64 -11.87
C ASN A 244 -18.39 20.50 -11.26
N GLU A 245 -18.96 19.28 -11.25
CA GLU A 245 -20.26 19.02 -10.61
C GLU A 245 -20.22 19.21 -9.08
N LEU A 246 -19.08 18.95 -8.44
CA LEU A 246 -18.89 19.19 -6.99
C LEU A 246 -18.77 20.68 -6.63
N GLU A 247 -18.42 21.55 -7.58
CA GLU A 247 -18.25 23.00 -7.36
C GLU A 247 -19.54 23.81 -7.60
N GLU A 248 -20.58 23.21 -8.19
CA GLU A 248 -21.89 23.83 -8.50
C GLU A 248 -22.93 23.71 -7.37
#